data_AF-A0A3P7J4T0-F1
#
_entry.id   AF-A0A3P7J4T0-F1
#
_cell.length_a   1.000
_cell.length_b   1.000
_cell.length_c   1.000
_cell.angle_alpha   90.00
_cell.angle_beta   90.00
_cell.angle_gamma   90.00
#
_symmetry.space_group_name_H-M   'P 1'
#
loop_
_entity.id
_entity.type
_entity.pdbx_description
1 polymer ?
#
loop_
_entity_poly.entity_id
_entity_poly.type
_entity_poly.pdbx_seq_one_letter_code
_entity_poly.pdbx_strand_id
1 'polypeptide(L)'
;MTGGPRVCDNCSPATELTCPRTTLCDFTSLILSRNADQCSRYTCTEGEMYALIGSQPTVIDGAVCDRTSQLIWKTTDGQVVGRNLRATCALREFYSTYERN
;
A
#
# COMPACT_ATOMS: atom_id res chain seq x y z
N MET A 1 -17.29 -25.10 16.49
CA MET A 1 -15.90 -24.59 16.43
C MET A 1 -15.97 -23.07 16.46
N THR A 2 -15.37 -22.48 17.47
CA THR A 2 -15.46 -21.07 17.90
C THR A 2 -14.86 -20.11 16.87
N GLY A 3 -15.72 -19.53 16.02
CA GLY A 3 -15.37 -18.39 15.16
C GLY A 3 -15.43 -17.10 15.96
N GLY A 4 -14.41 -16.85 16.79
CA GLY A 4 -14.19 -15.52 17.35
C GLY A 4 -13.94 -14.51 16.21
N PRO A 5 -14.24 -13.21 16.41
CA PRO A 5 -13.98 -12.21 15.38
C PRO A 5 -12.49 -12.27 15.02
N ARG A 6 -12.18 -12.62 13.77
CA ARG A 6 -10.81 -12.59 13.26
C ARG A 6 -10.44 -11.13 13.03
N VAL A 7 -10.12 -10.43 14.10
CA VAL A 7 -9.73 -9.03 14.06
C VAL A 7 -8.32 -8.94 13.47
N CYS A 8 -8.25 -8.69 12.17
CA CYS A 8 -7.03 -8.47 11.42
C CYS A 8 -6.56 -7.00 11.52
N ASP A 9 -6.20 -6.53 12.72
CA ASP A 9 -5.83 -5.11 12.92
C ASP A 9 -4.54 -4.92 13.72
N ASN A 10 -3.72 -5.97 13.88
CA ASN A 10 -2.45 -5.85 14.61
C ASN A 10 -1.27 -5.43 13.73
N CYS A 11 -1.49 -5.21 12.43
CA CYS A 11 -0.43 -4.70 11.56
C CYS A 11 -0.14 -3.23 11.86
N SER A 12 1.14 -2.87 11.85
CA SER A 12 1.54 -1.47 12.05
C SER A 12 1.01 -0.58 10.91
N PRO A 13 0.71 0.70 11.17
CA PRO A 13 0.38 1.67 10.13
C PRO A 13 1.45 1.72 9.03
N ALA A 14 1.03 2.08 7.81
CA ALA A 14 1.96 2.34 6.72
C ALA A 14 2.86 3.54 7.06
N THR A 15 4.08 3.51 6.57
CA THR A 15 5.03 4.62 6.60
C THR A 15 5.34 5.06 5.17
N GLU A 16 5.70 6.32 5.01
CA GLU A 16 5.95 6.88 3.69
C GLU A 16 7.16 6.23 3.00
N LEU A 17 6.97 5.87 1.73
CA LEU A 17 8.04 5.45 0.82
C LEU A 17 8.46 6.64 -0.05
N THR A 18 9.75 6.94 -0.08
CA THR A 18 10.32 7.93 -1.00
C THR A 18 10.17 7.45 -2.45
N CYS A 19 9.67 8.33 -3.33
CA CYS A 19 9.51 8.01 -4.74
C CYS A 19 10.82 7.62 -5.42
N PRO A 20 10.80 6.70 -6.39
CA PRO A 20 11.78 6.72 -7.46
C PRO A 20 11.72 8.08 -8.19
N ARG A 21 12.87 8.59 -8.65
CA ARG A 21 12.95 9.88 -9.34
C ARG A 21 12.00 9.88 -10.55
N THR A 22 11.35 11.02 -10.84
CA THR A 22 10.39 11.30 -11.94
C THR A 22 8.91 10.96 -11.71
N THR A 23 8.48 10.71 -10.49
CA THR A 23 7.04 10.61 -10.15
C THR A 23 6.74 11.44 -8.92
N LEU A 24 5.63 12.18 -8.94
CA LEU A 24 5.09 12.85 -7.78
C LEU A 24 4.40 11.79 -6.92
N CYS A 25 4.91 11.52 -5.73
CA CYS A 25 4.16 10.68 -4.79
C CYS A 25 3.44 11.52 -3.76
N ASP A 26 2.27 11.03 -3.41
CA ASP A 26 1.41 11.58 -2.40
C ASP A 26 1.03 10.48 -1.42
N PHE A 27 1.64 10.49 -0.25
CA PHE A 27 1.29 9.57 0.83
C PHE A 27 -0.13 9.84 1.38
N THR A 28 -0.66 11.06 1.23
CA THR A 28 -2.01 11.39 1.72
C THR A 28 -3.11 10.74 0.90
N SER A 29 -2.82 10.38 -0.35
CA SER A 29 -3.68 9.56 -1.21
C SER A 29 -3.70 8.08 -0.82
N LEU A 30 -2.87 7.63 0.14
CA LEU A 30 -2.87 6.27 0.63
C LEU A 30 -3.93 6.09 1.72
N ILE A 31 -5.02 5.41 1.37
CA ILE A 31 -6.15 5.22 2.29
C ILE A 31 -6.13 3.86 2.97
N LEU A 32 -6.45 3.87 4.26
CA LEU A 32 -6.72 2.66 5.03
C LEU A 32 -8.22 2.35 4.99
N SER A 33 -8.56 1.15 4.52
CA SER A 33 -9.92 0.61 4.53
C SER A 33 -9.97 -0.73 5.24
N ARG A 34 -11.17 -1.24 5.53
CA ARG A 34 -11.37 -2.60 6.04
C ARG A 34 -12.04 -3.44 4.96
N ASN A 35 -11.53 -4.65 4.71
CA ASN A 35 -12.18 -5.57 3.78
C ASN A 35 -13.39 -6.29 4.43
N ALA A 36 -14.08 -7.14 3.67
CA ALA A 36 -15.26 -7.89 4.13
C ALA A 36 -14.99 -8.75 5.37
N ASP A 37 -13.74 -9.14 5.58
CA ASP A 37 -13.28 -9.90 6.74
C ASP A 37 -12.69 -9.01 7.85
N GLN A 38 -12.98 -7.71 7.80
CA GLN A 38 -12.53 -6.69 8.74
C GLN A 38 -11.01 -6.51 8.81
N CYS A 39 -10.26 -7.00 7.83
CA CYS A 39 -8.82 -6.82 7.76
C CYS A 39 -8.47 -5.48 7.11
N SER A 40 -7.59 -4.76 7.80
CA SER A 40 -6.97 -3.54 7.32
C SER A 40 -6.34 -3.74 5.94
N ARG A 41 -6.69 -2.85 5.00
CA ARG A 41 -6.20 -2.81 3.62
C ARG A 41 -5.82 -1.38 3.23
N TYR A 42 -4.60 -1.22 2.76
CA TYR A 42 -4.14 0.01 2.13
C TYR A 42 -4.29 -0.06 0.61
N THR A 43 -4.78 1.04 0.03
CA THR A 43 -4.87 1.28 -1.41
C THR A 43 -4.69 2.77 -1.69
N CYS A 44 -4.31 3.11 -2.92
CA CYS A 44 -4.32 4.49 -3.37
C CYS A 44 -5.70 4.90 -3.87
N THR A 45 -6.15 6.10 -3.50
CA THR A 45 -7.32 6.73 -4.13
C THR A 45 -7.02 7.18 -5.54
N GLU A 46 -5.79 7.64 -5.76
CA GLU A 46 -5.29 8.13 -7.05
C GLU A 46 -3.87 7.61 -7.30
N GLY A 47 -3.55 7.37 -8.57
CA GLY A 47 -2.23 6.88 -8.98
C GLY A 47 -1.98 5.40 -8.68
N GLU A 48 -0.72 5.01 -8.83
CA GLU A 48 -0.25 3.63 -8.61
C GLU A 48 0.31 3.49 -7.20
N MET A 49 -0.07 2.43 -6.48
CA MET A 49 0.52 2.18 -5.16
C MET A 49 1.89 1.53 -5.33
N TYR A 50 2.93 2.20 -4.84
CA TYR A 50 4.25 1.62 -4.68
C TYR A 50 4.42 1.14 -3.24
N ALA A 51 4.99 -0.05 -3.07
CA ALA A 51 5.44 -0.54 -1.78
C ALA A 51 6.88 -1.04 -1.87
N LEU A 52 7.64 -0.91 -0.79
CA LEU A 52 8.97 -1.48 -0.73
C LEU A 52 8.86 -2.99 -0.44
N ILE A 53 9.19 -3.82 -1.43
CA ILE A 53 9.25 -5.28 -1.26
C ILE A 53 10.72 -5.68 -1.30
N GLY A 54 11.23 -6.19 -0.19
CA GLY A 54 12.67 -6.39 -0.01
C GLY A 54 13.40 -5.04 -0.01
N SER A 55 14.17 -4.78 -1.08
CA SER A 55 14.92 -3.54 -1.27
C SER A 55 14.46 -2.71 -2.48
N GLN A 56 13.38 -3.12 -3.15
CA GLN A 56 12.93 -2.50 -4.39
C GLN A 56 11.52 -1.90 -4.24
N PRO A 57 11.30 -0.65 -4.68
CA PRO A 57 9.96 -0.12 -4.88
C PRO A 57 9.25 -0.91 -5.98
N THR A 58 8.09 -1.48 -5.66
CA THR A 58 7.31 -2.31 -6.57
C THR A 58 5.88 -1.81 -6.60
N VAL A 59 5.31 -1.73 -7.81
CA VAL A 59 3.89 -1.43 -8.00
C VAL A 59 3.04 -2.59 -7.52
N ILE A 60 2.04 -2.31 -6.69
CA ILE A 60 1.09 -3.29 -6.16
C ILE A 60 -0.34 -2.74 -6.22
N ASP A 61 -1.35 -3.61 -6.27
CA ASP A 61 -2.76 -3.18 -6.26
C ASP A 61 -3.27 -2.80 -4.85
N GLY A 62 -2.51 -3.12 -3.81
CA GLY A 62 -2.86 -2.86 -2.43
C GLY A 62 -2.13 -3.78 -1.46
N ALA A 63 -2.09 -3.37 -0.20
CA ALA A 63 -1.54 -4.17 0.90
C ALA A 63 -2.64 -4.55 1.90
N VAL A 64 -2.71 -5.81 2.29
CA VAL A 64 -3.68 -6.39 3.22
C VAL A 64 -2.94 -6.97 4.42
N CYS A 65 -3.45 -6.72 5.63
CA CYS A 65 -2.92 -7.33 6.84
C CYS A 65 -3.20 -8.84 6.84
N ASP A 66 -2.16 -9.66 6.99
CA ASP A 66 -2.25 -11.12 6.99
C ASP A 66 -3.14 -11.62 8.13
N ARG A 67 -4.14 -12.44 7.81
CA ARG A 67 -5.14 -12.89 8.78
C ARG A 67 -4.59 -13.88 9.79
N THR A 68 -3.55 -14.61 9.39
CA THR A 68 -2.96 -15.68 10.19
C THR A 68 -1.93 -15.12 11.15
N SER A 69 -0.97 -14.36 10.64
CA SER A 69 0.12 -13.79 11.45
C SER A 69 -0.30 -12.50 12.14
N GLN A 70 -1.24 -11.74 11.56
CA GLN A 70 -1.74 -10.44 12.02
C GLN A 70 -0.67 -9.35 12.24
N LEU A 71 0.56 -9.60 11.84
CA LEU A 71 1.72 -8.71 12.02
C LEU A 71 2.46 -8.46 10.70
N ILE A 72 1.95 -9.01 9.59
CA ILE A 72 2.62 -9.02 8.30
C ILE A 72 1.66 -8.44 7.26
N TRP A 73 2.14 -7.47 6.50
CA TRP A 73 1.48 -7.00 5.30
C TRP A 73 1.79 -7.93 4.13
N LYS A 74 0.74 -8.24 3.38
CA LYS A 74 0.81 -8.95 2.09
C LYS A 74 0.22 -8.09 1.00
N THR A 75 0.61 -8.30 -0.23
CA THR A 75 -0.11 -7.79 -1.40
C THR A 75 -1.48 -8.49 -1.51
N THR A 76 -2.36 -7.97 -2.37
CA THR A 76 -3.68 -8.58 -2.64
C THR A 76 -3.61 -9.97 -3.27
N ASP A 77 -2.55 -10.28 -4.02
CA ASP A 77 -2.27 -11.61 -4.58
C ASP A 77 -1.52 -12.55 -3.62
N GLY A 78 -1.17 -12.06 -2.41
CA GLY A 78 -0.65 -12.87 -1.31
C GLY A 78 0.88 -12.88 -1.14
N GLN A 79 1.63 -12.13 -1.95
CA GLN A 79 3.06 -11.93 -1.75
C GLN A 79 3.34 -11.21 -0.43
N VAL A 80 4.37 -11.65 0.30
CA VAL A 80 4.77 -11.01 1.56
C VAL A 80 5.50 -9.70 1.28
N VAL A 81 5.00 -8.62 1.88
CA VAL A 81 5.68 -7.31 1.88
C VAL A 81 6.60 -7.21 3.10
N GLY A 82 6.07 -7.52 4.29
CA GLY A 82 6.82 -7.51 5.55
C GLY A 82 6.02 -6.94 6.71
N ARG A 83 6.68 -6.75 7.86
CA ARG A 83 6.02 -6.21 9.06
C ARG A 83 5.79 -4.69 8.99
N ASN A 84 6.76 -3.98 8.41
CA ASN A 84 6.72 -2.53 8.28
C ASN A 84 6.39 -2.17 6.83
N LEU A 85 5.11 -1.88 6.56
CA LEU A 85 4.70 -1.42 5.24
C LEU A 85 5.27 -0.02 4.99
N ARG A 86 6.14 0.09 3.98
CA ARG A 86 6.58 1.36 3.41
C ARG A 86 5.93 1.51 2.05
N ALA A 87 5.02 2.46 1.91
CA ALA A 87 4.24 2.63 0.69
C ALA A 87 3.95 4.10 0.39
N THR A 88 3.59 4.38 -0.85
CA THR A 88 3.15 5.70 -1.30
C THR A 88 2.31 5.56 -2.58
N CYS A 89 1.56 6.59 -2.93
CA CYS A 89 0.80 6.65 -4.18
C CYS A 89 1.55 7.50 -5.19
N ALA A 90 1.97 6.93 -6.30
CA ALA A 90 2.63 7.66 -7.38
C ALA A 90 1.57 8.19 -8.35
N LEU A 91 1.41 9.51 -8.36
CA LEU A 91 0.66 10.23 -9.37
C LEU A 91 1.55 10.33 -10.61
N ARG A 92 1.02 9.98 -11.78
CA ARG A 92 1.73 10.25 -13.03
C ARG A 92 1.89 11.76 -13.17
N GLU A 93 3.12 12.25 -13.02
CA GLU A 93 3.44 13.61 -13.44
C GLU A 93 3.16 13.72 -14.95
N PHE A 94 2.19 14.56 -15.29
CA PHE A 94 2.09 15.13 -16.61
C PHE A 94 3.42 15.82 -16.91
N TYR A 95 4.16 15.32 -17.89
CA TYR A 95 5.17 16.15 -18.54
C TYR A 95 4.47 17.42 -19.04
N SER A 96 4.84 18.55 -18.42
CA SER A 96 5.10 19.83 -19.07
C SER A 96 4.30 20.10 -20.34
N THR A 97 3.19 20.84 -20.23
CA THR A 97 2.74 21.65 -21.38
C THR A 97 3.60 22.92 -21.41
N TYR A 98 4.88 22.77 -21.77
CA TYR A 98 5.79 23.88 -22.06
C TYR A 98 6.40 23.73 -23.46
N GLU A 99 5.61 23.22 -24.41
CA GLU A 99 5.93 23.28 -25.85
C GLU A 99 4.65 23.38 -26.68
N ARG A 100 3.96 24.52 -26.63
CA ARG A 100 3.18 25.02 -27.77
C ARG A 100 3.31 26.53 -27.85
N ASN A 101 4.25 26.95 -28.70
CA ASN A 101 4.31 28.19 -29.50
C ASN A 101 3.63 29.44 -28.96
#